data_AF-A0A2D9LSU5-F1
#
_entry.id   AF-A0A2D9LSU5-F1
#
_cell.length_a   1.000
_cell.length_b   1.000
_cell.length_c   1.000
_cell.angle_alpha   90.00
_cell.angle_beta   90.00
_cell.angle_gamma   90.00
#
_symmetry.space_group_name_H-M   'P 1'
#
loop_
_entity.id
_entity.type
_entity.pdbx_description
1 polymer ?
#
loop_
_entity_poly.entity_id
_entity_poly.type
_entity_poly.pdbx_seq_one_letter_code
_entity_poly.pdbx_strand_id
1 'polypeptide(L)' 'MTYPEPPTDESDLWTLPNVWISPHVGGSVGDEVVRMADCAIEEFIALGIGQASSVLGDPRGVGDDGATSGSQIH' A
#
# COMPACT_ATOMS: atom_id res chain seq x y z
N MET A 1 10.50 -8.48 -4.70
CA MET A 1 9.35 -7.82 -5.34
C MET A 1 9.70 -7.56 -6.79
N THR A 2 8.80 -7.86 -7.73
CA THR A 2 9.00 -7.66 -9.18
C THR A 2 7.83 -6.86 -9.75
N TYR A 3 8.00 -6.32 -10.95
CA TYR A 3 6.90 -5.66 -11.67
C TYR A 3 6.90 -6.08 -13.15
N PRO A 4 5.81 -6.68 -13.67
CA PRO A 4 4.59 -7.10 -12.96
C PRO A 4 4.86 -8.21 -11.93
N GLU A 5 3.86 -8.48 -11.09
CA GLU A 5 3.87 -9.54 -10.09
C GLU A 5 2.75 -10.56 -10.40
N PRO A 6 3.10 -11.86 -10.60
CA PRO A 6 4.45 -12.43 -10.67
C PRO A 6 5.20 -11.97 -11.93
N PRO A 7 6.55 -12.03 -11.96
CA PRO A 7 7.30 -11.67 -13.15
C PRO A 7 6.94 -12.63 -14.30
N THR A 8 6.90 -12.11 -15.53
CA THR A 8 6.54 -12.90 -16.71
C THR A 8 7.50 -14.08 -16.91
N ASP A 9 7.02 -15.17 -17.51
CA ASP A 9 7.86 -16.36 -17.77
C ASP A 9 9.08 -16.04 -18.66
N GLU A 10 8.95 -15.07 -19.58
CA GLU A 10 10.03 -14.57 -20.46
C GLU A 10 10.95 -13.53 -19.77
N SER A 11 10.86 -13.35 -18.45
CA SER A 11 11.67 -12.36 -17.75
C SER A 11 13.14 -12.77 -17.69
N ASP A 12 14.05 -11.88 -18.11
CA ASP A 12 15.50 -12.07 -18.01
C ASP A 12 15.95 -12.40 -16.59
N LEU A 13 15.20 -11.97 -15.57
CA LEU A 13 15.46 -12.23 -14.15
C LEU A 13 15.58 -13.72 -13.84
N TRP A 14 14.93 -14.61 -14.62
CA TRP A 14 15.03 -16.06 -14.45
C TRP A 14 16.37 -16.66 -14.85
N THR A 15 17.13 -15.97 -15.72
CA THR A 15 18.32 -16.53 -16.38
C THR A 15 19.64 -15.94 -15.87
N LEU A 16 19.60 -14.88 -15.06
CA LEU A 16 20.78 -14.19 -14.58
C LEU A 16 21.53 -15.04 -13.51
N PRO A 17 22.83 -15.32 -13.70
CA PRO A 17 23.57 -16.30 -12.88
C PRO A 17 23.84 -15.82 -11.44
N ASN A 18 23.59 -14.56 -11.14
CA ASN A 18 23.85 -13.90 -9.86
C ASN A 18 22.58 -13.31 -9.23
N VAL A 19 21.40 -13.70 -9.71
CA VAL A 19 20.10 -13.23 -9.20
C VAL A 19 19.34 -14.39 -8.58
N TRP A 20 18.91 -14.22 -7.33
CA TRP A 20 18.01 -15.15 -6.66
C TRP A 20 16.66 -14.46 -6.43
N ILE A 21 15.61 -14.96 -7.07
CA ILE A 21 14.27 -14.42 -6.93
C ILE A 21 13.59 -15.09 -5.74
N SER A 22 13.25 -14.29 -4.73
CA SER A 22 12.25 -14.67 -3.72
C SER A 22 10.88 -14.13 -4.14
N PRO A 23 9.80 -14.95 -4.07
CA PRO A 23 8.44 -14.43 -4.21
C PRO A 23 8.20 -13.31 -3.19
N HIS A 24 7.28 -12.38 -3.49
CA HIS A 24 6.90 -11.31 -2.56
C HIS A 24 6.02 -11.81 -1.42
N VAL A 25 6.49 -12.85 -0.74
CA VAL A 25 5.85 -13.45 0.43
C VAL A 25 6.52 -13.01 1.72
N GLY A 26 7.62 -12.25 1.65
CA GLY A 26 8.43 -11.87 2.82
C GLY A 26 7.65 -11.09 3.89
N GLY A 27 6.60 -10.34 3.50
CA GLY A 27 5.71 -9.63 4.41
C GLY A 27 4.49 -10.45 4.87
N SER A 28 4.38 -11.72 4.49
CA SER A 28 3.22 -12.58 4.78
C SER A 28 3.64 -13.97 5.25
N VAL A 29 4.82 -14.10 5.88
CA VAL A 29 5.30 -15.36 6.46
C VAL A 29 5.01 -15.39 7.96
N GLY A 30 4.47 -16.50 8.46
CA GLY A 30 4.22 -16.71 9.89
C GLY A 30 3.06 -15.87 10.43
N ASP A 31 3.20 -15.36 11.66
CA ASP A 31 2.14 -14.65 12.37
C ASP A 31 1.82 -13.27 11.78
N GLU A 32 2.62 -12.79 10.83
CA GLU A 32 2.38 -11.51 10.17
C GLU A 32 1.06 -11.48 9.40
N VAL A 33 0.62 -12.62 8.85
CA VAL A 33 -0.69 -12.73 8.19
C VAL A 33 -1.83 -12.47 9.16
N VAL A 34 -1.70 -12.92 10.41
CA VAL A 34 -2.72 -12.73 11.45
C VAL A 34 -2.75 -11.27 11.87
N ARG A 35 -1.58 -10.66 12.09
CA ARG A 35 -1.49 -9.22 12.43
C ARG A 35 -2.05 -8.32 11.33
N MET A 36 -1.78 -8.66 10.07
CA MET A 36 -2.37 -7.96 8.93
C MET A 36 -3.89 -8.13 8.86
N ALA A 37 -4.41 -9.33 9.16
CA ALA A 37 -5.85 -9.58 9.21
C ALA A 37 -6.53 -8.79 10.33
N ASP A 38 -5.93 -8.77 11.53
CA ASP A 38 -6.42 -7.98 12.67
C ASP A 38 -6.50 -6.49 12.30
N CYS A 39 -5.43 -5.94 11.70
CA CYS A 39 -5.40 -4.55 11.24
C CYS A 39 -6.49 -4.26 10.20
N ALA A 40 -6.69 -5.15 9.22
CA ALA A 40 -7.73 -5.00 8.20
C ALA A 40 -9.15 -5.03 8.79
N ILE A 41 -9.39 -5.87 9.79
CA ILE A 41 -10.69 -5.98 10.48
C ILE A 41 -10.95 -4.71 11.31
N GLU A 42 -9.96 -4.23 12.05
CA GLU A 42 -10.05 -3.00 12.84
C GLU A 42 -10.40 -1.80 11.94
N GLU A 43 -9.71 -1.66 10.81
CA GLU A 43 -9.98 -0.62 9.82
C GLU A 43 -11.38 -0.73 9.21
N PHE A 44 -11.82 -1.94 8.85
CA PHE A 44 -13.16 -2.16 8.30
C PHE A 44 -14.25 -1.73 9.29
N ILE A 45 -14.08 -2.07 10.58
CA ILE A 45 -15.02 -1.69 11.64
C ILE A 45 -15.02 -0.17 11.82
N ALA A 46 -13.84 0.46 11.89
CA ALA A 46 -13.68 1.90 12.05
C ALA A 46 -14.36 2.67 10.91
N LEU A 47 -14.13 2.26 9.67
CA LEU A 47 -14.77 2.84 8.49
C LEU A 47 -16.29 2.66 8.51
N GLY A 48 -16.79 1.49 8.94
CA GLY A 48 -18.22 1.20 9.05
C GLY A 48 -18.97 2.12 10.03
N ILE A 49 -18.29 2.63 11.06
CA ILE A 49 -18.83 3.59 12.02
C ILE A 49 -18.44 5.05 11.71
N GLY A 50 -17.86 5.31 10.54
CA GLY A 50 -17.51 6.66 10.07
C GLY A 50 -16.28 7.27 10.73
N GLN A 51 -15.42 6.46 11.38
CA GLN A 51 -14.10 6.93 11.82
C GLN A 51 -13.16 7.06 10.62
N ALA A 52 -12.19 7.97 10.74
CA ALA A 52 -11.12 8.06 9.75
C ALA A 52 -10.24 6.80 9.82
N SER A 53 -9.78 6.33 8.66
CA SER A 53 -8.78 5.27 8.60
C SER A 53 -7.51 5.71 9.32
N SER A 54 -6.89 4.81 10.07
CA SER A 54 -5.64 5.11 10.78
C SER A 54 -4.42 4.90 9.88
N VAL A 55 -4.58 4.17 8.78
CA VAL A 55 -3.51 3.78 7.84
C VAL A 55 -3.59 4.49 6.50
N LEU A 56 -4.80 4.80 6.04
CA LEU A 56 -5.04 5.58 4.82
C LEU A 56 -5.42 7.00 5.25
N GLY A 57 -4.82 8.02 4.63
CA GLY A 57 -5.31 9.39 4.79
C GLY A 57 -6.80 9.50 4.43
N ASP A 58 -7.50 10.52 4.94
CA ASP A 58 -8.93 10.69 4.64
C ASP A 58 -9.17 10.62 3.12
N PRO A 59 -9.89 9.60 2.62
CA PRO A 59 -10.11 9.44 1.18
C PRO A 59 -10.99 10.58 0.61
N ARG A 60 -11.64 11.37 1.47
CA ARG A 60 -12.39 12.59 1.09
C ARG A 60 -11.54 13.86 1.17
N GLY A 61 -10.28 13.75 1.58
CA GLY A 61 -9.34 14.84 1.77
C GLY A 61 -8.52 15.21 0.53
N VAL A 62 -8.83 14.67 -0.65
CA VAL A 62 -8.31 15.20 -1.92
C VAL A 62 -9.14 16.43 -2.28
N GLY A 63 -8.83 17.56 -1.65
CA GLY A 63 -9.21 18.86 -2.21
C GLY A 63 -8.52 19.00 -3.55
N ASP A 64 -9.28 19.38 -4.58
CA ASP A 64 -8.68 19.86 -5.81
C ASP A 64 -7.68 20.97 -5.46
N ASP A 65 -6.46 20.84 -5.94
CA ASP A 65 -5.41 21.83 -5.83
C ASP A 65 -5.62 22.90 -6.91
N GLY A 66 -6.69 23.67 -6.74
CA GLY A 66 -7.13 24.74 -7.63
C GLY A 66 -7.11 26.14 -7.03
N ALA A 67 -6.20 26.48 -6.10
CA ALA A 67 -6.05 27.88 -5.67
C ALA A 67 -4.65 28.21 -5.13
N THR A 68 -3.68 28.37 -6.03
CA THR A 68 -2.56 29.29 -5.77
C THR A 68 -3.03 30.70 -6.06
N SER A 69 -3.39 31.47 -5.04
CA SER A 69 -3.26 32.92 -5.08
C SER A 69 -3.06 33.42 -3.66
N GLY A 70 -1.81 33.76 -3.35
CA GLY A 70 -1.46 34.39 -2.09
C GLY A 70 -2.15 35.74 -1.88
N SER A 71 -2.36 36.08 -0.63
CA SER A 71 -2.20 37.44 -0.10
C SER A 71 -2.31 37.38 1.42
N GLN A 72 -1.16 37.48 2.11
CA GLN A 72 -1.16 37.96 3.49
C GLN A 72 -1.50 39.45 3.46
N ILE A 73 -2.64 39.84 4.02
CA ILE A 73 -2.87 41.16 4.62
C ILE A 73 -4.08 41.09 5.57
N HIS A 74 -3.82 41.07 6.88
CA HIS A 74 -4.14 42.15 7.83
C HIS A 74 -3.57 41.79 9.21
#